data_AF-A0AAJ2B1X8-F1
#
_entry.id   AF-A0AAJ2B1X8-F1
#
_cell.length_a   1.000
_cell.length_b   1.000
_cell.length_c   1.000
_cell.angle_alpha   90.00
_cell.angle_beta   90.00
_cell.angle_gamma   90.00
#
_symmetry.space_group_name_H-M   'P 1'
#
loop_
_entity.id
_entity.type
_entity.pdbx_description
1 polymer ?
#
loop_
_entity_poly.entity_id
_entity_poly.type
_entity_poly.pdbx_seq_one_letter_code
_entity_poly.pdbx_strand_id
1 'polypeptide(L)'
;MTEQHAPRPGIAELFTGFLTLGLTAFGGALPLARREIVERRKWLDADEFTDLLGLCQFLPGGNVINLSVAIGMRFRGVPGALAGLLGLLVGPSLIVIGLGVIYQRTHQDPRIAHLFAGLAAAAAGLLIAMAVKLLWPLRRKPEAAAVALLMFAAIAFLRTPLLPTMLVFTPISVLVAWKVGR
;
A
#
# COMPACT_ATOMS: atom_id res chain seq x y z
N MET A 1 -11.09 -8.36 -31.96
CA MET A 1 -11.42 -9.73 -31.52
C MET A 1 -11.70 -9.66 -30.02
N THR A 2 -12.99 -9.82 -29.66
CA THR A 2 -13.59 -9.84 -28.31
C THR A 2 -13.21 -8.71 -27.33
N GLU A 3 -13.90 -7.58 -27.43
CA GLU A 3 -14.09 -6.68 -26.28
C GLU A 3 -14.81 -7.46 -25.17
N GLN A 4 -14.07 -7.96 -24.18
CA GLN A 4 -14.65 -8.51 -22.96
C GLN A 4 -15.36 -7.37 -22.24
N HIS A 5 -16.68 -7.34 -22.31
CA HIS A 5 -17.50 -6.42 -21.51
C HIS A 5 -17.26 -6.70 -20.03
N ALA A 6 -16.42 -5.90 -19.39
CA ALA A 6 -16.23 -5.97 -17.95
C ALA A 6 -17.59 -5.82 -17.25
N PRO A 7 -17.93 -6.68 -16.27
CA PRO A 7 -19.19 -6.58 -15.54
C PRO A 7 -19.27 -5.21 -14.88
N ARG A 8 -20.38 -4.49 -15.09
CA ARG A 8 -20.61 -3.17 -14.47
C ARG A 8 -21.05 -3.37 -13.02
N PRO A 9 -20.19 -3.12 -12.02
CA PRO A 9 -20.52 -3.41 -10.64
C PRO A 9 -21.70 -2.57 -10.13
N GLY A 10 -22.47 -3.16 -9.23
CA GLY A 10 -23.44 -2.44 -8.41
C GLY A 10 -22.75 -1.52 -7.40
N ILE A 11 -23.48 -0.54 -6.86
CA ILE A 11 -22.97 0.32 -5.76
C ILE A 11 -22.60 -0.54 -4.54
N ALA A 12 -23.45 -1.51 -4.18
CA ALA A 12 -23.16 -2.44 -3.08
C ALA A 12 -21.93 -3.31 -3.35
N GLU A 13 -21.69 -3.66 -4.61
CA GLU A 13 -20.54 -4.48 -5.01
C GLU A 13 -19.24 -3.68 -4.91
N LEU A 14 -19.25 -2.42 -5.33
CA LEU A 14 -18.14 -1.47 -5.11
C LEU A 14 -17.86 -1.33 -3.61
N PHE A 15 -18.88 -1.03 -2.81
CA PHE A 15 -18.73 -0.87 -1.37
C PHE A 15 -18.13 -2.11 -0.72
N THR A 16 -18.67 -3.30 -0.98
CA THR A 16 -18.18 -4.56 -0.39
C THR A 16 -16.78 -4.93 -0.89
N GLY A 17 -16.43 -4.62 -2.14
CA GLY A 17 -15.08 -4.83 -2.67
C GLY A 17 -14.05 -3.96 -2.01
N PHE A 18 -14.32 -2.66 -1.91
CA PHE A 18 -13.41 -1.75 -1.24
C PHE A 18 -13.37 -1.98 0.28
N LEU A 19 -14.47 -2.42 0.90
CA LEU A 19 -14.50 -2.87 2.30
C LEU A 19 -13.62 -4.09 2.55
N THR A 20 -13.73 -5.10 1.70
CA THR A 20 -12.87 -6.29 1.77
C THR A 20 -11.41 -5.88 1.63
N LEU A 21 -11.10 -5.00 0.67
CA LEU A 21 -9.76 -4.45 0.49
C LEU A 21 -9.27 -3.70 1.74
N GLY A 22 -10.08 -2.80 2.30
CA GLY A 22 -9.72 -2.03 3.49
C GLY A 22 -9.40 -2.92 4.68
N LEU A 23 -10.17 -4.01 4.87
CA LEU A 23 -9.98 -4.96 5.96
C LEU A 23 -8.79 -5.91 5.75
N THR A 24 -8.36 -6.14 4.51
CA THR A 24 -7.34 -7.16 4.19
C THR A 24 -6.00 -6.57 3.76
N ALA A 25 -5.90 -5.27 3.51
CA ALA A 25 -4.72 -4.57 2.99
C ALA A 25 -3.53 -4.47 3.98
N PHE A 26 -3.11 -5.57 4.59
CA PHE A 26 -1.91 -5.67 5.42
C PHE A 26 -0.71 -6.08 4.57
N GLY A 27 0.41 -5.34 4.70
CA GLY A 27 1.69 -5.70 4.06
C GLY A 27 1.81 -5.36 2.56
N GLY A 28 0.84 -4.66 1.97
CA GLY A 28 0.91 -4.18 0.60
C GLY A 28 -0.47 -3.97 -0.02
N ALA A 29 -1.01 -2.76 0.10
CA ALA A 29 -2.37 -2.46 -0.36
C ALA A 29 -2.52 -2.56 -1.89
N LEU A 30 -1.48 -2.23 -2.66
CA LEU A 30 -1.56 -2.20 -4.11
C LEU A 30 -1.61 -3.59 -4.77
N PRO A 31 -0.75 -4.57 -4.39
CA PRO A 31 -0.89 -5.95 -4.88
C PRO A 31 -2.26 -6.56 -4.55
N LEU A 32 -2.79 -6.30 -3.34
CA LEU A 32 -4.12 -6.75 -2.97
C LEU A 32 -5.21 -6.06 -3.79
N ALA A 33 -5.09 -4.75 -4.02
CA ALA A 33 -6.02 -4.01 -4.87
C ALA A 33 -6.04 -4.56 -6.29
N ARG A 34 -4.87 -4.84 -6.89
CA ARG A 34 -4.77 -5.46 -8.21
C ARG A 34 -5.47 -6.83 -8.22
N ARG A 35 -5.18 -7.69 -7.25
CA ARG A 35 -5.81 -9.02 -7.16
C ARG A 35 -7.33 -8.94 -7.01
N GLU A 36 -7.82 -8.06 -6.16
CA GLU A 36 -9.27 -7.91 -5.95
C GLU A 36 -9.97 -7.35 -7.20
N ILE A 37 -9.42 -6.30 -7.80
CA ILE A 37 -10.05 -5.56 -8.91
C ILE A 37 -9.91 -6.31 -10.23
N VAL A 38 -8.73 -6.86 -10.53
CA VAL A 38 -8.40 -7.49 -11.82
C VAL A 38 -8.69 -8.99 -11.79
N GLU A 39 -8.17 -9.72 -10.81
CA GLU A 39 -8.24 -11.20 -10.82
C GLU A 39 -9.59 -11.71 -10.30
N ARG A 40 -10.03 -11.20 -9.14
CA ARG A 40 -11.20 -11.72 -8.43
C ARG A 40 -12.51 -11.15 -8.97
N ARG A 41 -12.63 -9.83 -9.04
CA ARG A 41 -13.87 -9.16 -9.47
C ARG A 41 -13.92 -8.83 -10.96
N LYS A 42 -12.75 -8.79 -11.62
CA LYS A 42 -12.62 -8.54 -13.06
C LYS A 42 -13.33 -7.26 -13.50
N TRP A 43 -13.29 -6.22 -12.65
CA TRP A 43 -13.86 -4.91 -12.98
C TRP A 43 -13.00 -4.18 -14.01
N LEU A 44 -11.69 -4.41 -13.99
CA LEU A 44 -10.71 -3.85 -14.92
C LEU A 44 -9.78 -4.97 -15.39
N ASP A 45 -9.28 -4.86 -16.61
CA ASP A 45 -8.12 -5.65 -17.04
C ASP A 45 -6.81 -5.10 -16.43
N ALA A 46 -5.72 -5.87 -16.55
CA ALA A 46 -4.41 -5.50 -16.06
C ALA A 46 -3.89 -4.19 -16.66
N ASP A 47 -4.13 -3.95 -17.95
CA ASP A 47 -3.69 -2.74 -18.64
C ASP A 47 -4.50 -1.52 -18.15
N GLU A 48 -5.83 -1.64 -18.10
CA GLU A 48 -6.70 -0.58 -17.58
C GLU A 48 -6.40 -0.23 -16.12
N PHE A 49 -6.08 -1.23 -15.30
CA PHE A 49 -5.66 -1.00 -13.91
C PHE A 49 -4.35 -0.23 -13.85
N THR A 50 -3.40 -0.55 -14.73
CA THR A 50 -2.09 0.11 -14.79
C THR A 50 -2.21 1.55 -15.24
N ASP A 51 -3.01 1.82 -16.28
CA ASP A 51 -3.29 3.18 -16.75
C ASP A 51 -3.98 4.02 -15.67
N LEU A 52 -5.00 3.47 -15.02
CA LEU A 52 -5.73 4.16 -13.96
C LEU A 52 -4.86 4.40 -12.72
N LEU A 53 -4.01 3.44 -12.36
CA LEU A 53 -3.03 3.61 -11.30
C LEU A 53 -2.03 4.72 -11.64
N GLY A 54 -1.57 4.80 -12.90
CA GLY A 54 -0.70 5.88 -13.37
C GLY A 54 -1.34 7.25 -13.13
N LEU A 55 -2.62 7.41 -13.48
CA LEU A 55 -3.38 8.63 -13.18
C LEU A 55 -3.48 8.91 -11.68
N CYS A 56 -3.73 7.88 -10.87
CA CYS A 56 -3.86 8.01 -9.43
C CYS A 56 -2.55 8.43 -8.73
N GLN A 57 -1.39 8.10 -9.33
CA GLN A 57 -0.06 8.48 -8.82
C GLN A 57 0.28 9.95 -9.05
N PHE A 58 -0.35 10.61 -10.03
CA PHE A 58 -0.22 12.05 -10.21
C PHE A 58 -1.03 12.85 -9.19
N LEU A 59 -2.09 12.25 -8.64
CA LEU A 59 -2.95 12.90 -7.66
C LEU A 59 -2.33 12.85 -6.26
N PRO A 60 -2.37 13.95 -5.49
CA PRO A 60 -1.96 13.90 -4.09
C PRO A 60 -2.88 12.97 -3.29
N GLY A 61 -2.31 12.11 -2.46
CA GLY A 61 -3.06 11.21 -1.58
C GLY A 61 -2.61 9.75 -1.68
N GLY A 62 -3.42 8.86 -1.10
CA GLY A 62 -3.16 7.42 -1.14
C GLY A 62 -3.64 6.80 -2.45
N ASN A 63 -2.75 6.13 -3.19
CA ASN A 63 -3.07 5.51 -4.49
C ASN A 63 -4.33 4.62 -4.46
N VAL A 64 -4.51 3.82 -3.41
CA VAL A 64 -5.68 2.93 -3.28
C VAL A 64 -6.98 3.71 -2.99
N ILE A 65 -6.88 4.83 -2.28
CA ILE A 65 -8.01 5.75 -2.05
C ILE A 65 -8.42 6.39 -3.39
N ASN A 66 -7.45 6.93 -4.13
CA ASN A 66 -7.68 7.52 -5.45
C ASN A 66 -8.28 6.49 -6.43
N LEU A 67 -7.76 5.26 -6.45
CA LEU A 67 -8.32 4.14 -7.22
C LEU A 67 -9.78 3.86 -6.83
N SER A 68 -10.11 3.84 -5.54
CA SER A 68 -11.48 3.58 -5.08
C SER A 68 -12.48 4.61 -5.59
N VAL A 69 -12.08 5.89 -5.56
CA VAL A 69 -12.88 7.01 -6.07
C VAL A 69 -12.96 6.96 -7.59
N ALA A 70 -11.85 6.76 -8.29
CA ALA A 70 -11.81 6.76 -9.75
C ALA A 70 -12.60 5.60 -10.35
N ILE A 71 -12.48 4.39 -9.79
CA ILE A 71 -13.26 3.21 -10.17
C ILE A 71 -14.75 3.45 -9.88
N GLY A 72 -15.07 3.98 -8.71
CA GLY A 72 -16.44 4.31 -8.35
C GLY A 72 -17.08 5.35 -9.28
N MET A 73 -16.36 6.43 -9.58
CA MET A 73 -16.75 7.46 -10.55
C MET A 73 -16.97 6.87 -11.93
N ARG A 74 -16.07 5.99 -12.40
CA ARG A 74 -16.14 5.37 -13.73
C ARG A 74 -17.40 4.52 -13.91
N PHE A 75 -17.79 3.73 -12.90
CA PHE A 75 -18.90 2.78 -13.06
C PHE A 75 -20.28 3.33 -12.67
N ARG A 76 -20.37 4.18 -11.65
CA ARG A 76 -21.65 4.66 -11.10
C ARG A 76 -21.65 6.17 -10.81
N GLY A 77 -20.66 6.92 -11.28
CA GLY A 77 -20.54 8.35 -11.00
C GLY A 77 -20.31 8.65 -9.52
N VAL A 78 -20.80 9.80 -9.05
CA VAL A 78 -20.67 10.26 -7.66
C VAL A 78 -21.10 9.22 -6.62
N PRO A 79 -22.27 8.54 -6.73
CA PRO A 79 -22.65 7.54 -5.73
C PRO A 79 -21.72 6.32 -5.72
N GLY A 80 -21.13 5.96 -6.86
CA GLY A 80 -20.10 4.91 -6.92
C GLY A 80 -18.81 5.33 -6.23
N ALA A 81 -18.38 6.57 -6.43
CA ALA A 81 -17.19 7.13 -5.81
C ALA A 81 -17.29 7.15 -4.27
N LEU A 82 -18.44 7.61 -3.77
CA LEU A 82 -18.74 7.58 -2.33
C LEU A 82 -18.79 6.16 -1.80
N ALA A 83 -19.42 5.22 -2.53
CA ALA A 83 -19.46 3.82 -2.14
C ALA A 83 -18.06 3.18 -2.07
N GLY A 84 -17.19 3.46 -3.05
CA GLY A 84 -15.81 2.98 -3.04
C GLY A 84 -14.99 3.55 -1.89
N LEU A 85 -15.08 4.86 -1.68
CA LEU A 85 -14.38 5.55 -0.59
C LEU A 85 -14.85 5.08 0.78
N LEU A 86 -16.17 5.05 1.02
CA LEU A 86 -16.74 4.60 2.28
C LEU A 86 -16.49 3.12 2.51
N GLY A 87 -16.59 2.28 1.47
CA GLY A 87 -16.23 0.87 1.55
C GLY A 87 -14.82 0.72 2.10
N LEU A 88 -13.85 1.42 1.49
CA LEU A 88 -12.45 1.37 1.89
C LEU A 88 -12.20 1.82 3.33
N LEU A 89 -12.87 2.88 3.78
CA LEU A 89 -12.54 3.55 5.04
C LEU A 89 -13.37 3.08 6.25
N VAL A 90 -14.66 2.76 6.06
CA VAL A 90 -15.59 2.52 7.16
C VAL A 90 -15.16 1.33 8.01
N GLY A 91 -14.79 0.21 7.39
CA GLY A 91 -14.40 -1.01 8.10
C GLY A 91 -13.20 -0.79 9.04
N PRO A 92 -12.03 -0.39 8.51
CA PRO A 92 -10.85 -0.11 9.32
C PRO A 92 -11.08 0.99 10.36
N SER A 93 -11.81 2.05 10.01
CA SER A 93 -12.09 3.16 10.92
C SER A 93 -12.93 2.71 12.12
N LEU A 94 -13.98 1.91 11.90
CA LEU A 94 -14.81 1.38 12.97
C LEU A 94 -14.01 0.46 13.91
N ILE A 95 -13.10 -0.35 13.37
CA ILE A 95 -12.22 -1.20 14.18
C ILE A 95 -11.31 -0.32 15.05
N VAL A 96 -10.64 0.67 14.48
CA VAL A 96 -9.72 1.55 15.22
C VAL A 96 -10.46 2.35 16.29
N ILE A 97 -11.62 2.92 15.97
CA ILE A 97 -12.45 3.66 16.93
C ILE A 97 -12.94 2.73 18.03
N GLY A 98 -13.43 1.53 17.68
CA GLY A 98 -13.89 0.53 18.65
C GLY A 98 -12.79 0.11 19.62
N LEU A 99 -11.59 -0.18 19.11
CA LEU A 99 -10.42 -0.47 19.94
C LEU A 99 -10.03 0.73 20.82
N GLY A 100 -10.13 1.96 20.30
CA GLY A 100 -9.86 3.18 21.05
C GLY A 100 -10.83 3.39 22.23
N VAL A 101 -12.12 3.12 22.03
CA VAL A 101 -13.13 3.19 23.10
C VAL A 101 -12.87 2.14 24.19
N ILE A 102 -12.52 0.91 23.79
CA ILE A 102 -12.16 -0.14 24.74
C ILE A 102 -10.91 0.28 25.52
N TYR A 103 -9.89 0.79 24.83
CA TYR A 103 -8.65 1.23 25.45
C TYR A 103 -8.88 2.34 26.48
N GLN A 104 -9.72 3.34 26.21
CA GLN A 104 -10.01 4.39 27.19
C GLN A 104 -10.54 3.85 28.53
N ARG A 105 -11.29 2.74 28.51
CA ARG A 105 -11.84 2.13 29.73
C ARG A 105 -10.84 1.23 30.46
N THR A 106 -9.86 0.72 29.74
CA THR A 106 -8.98 -0.35 30.24
C THR A 106 -7.52 0.06 30.37
N HIS A 107 -7.18 1.29 29.97
CA HIS A 107 -5.80 1.80 29.99
C HIS A 107 -5.12 1.79 31.37
N GLN A 108 -5.91 1.80 32.45
CA GLN A 108 -5.38 1.77 33.82
C GLN A 108 -4.85 0.40 34.25
N ASP A 109 -5.15 -0.68 33.52
CA ASP A 109 -4.63 -2.02 33.84
C ASP A 109 -3.21 -2.21 33.26
N PRO A 110 -2.18 -2.47 34.10
CA PRO A 110 -0.81 -2.72 33.65
C PRO A 110 -0.69 -3.85 32.63
N ARG A 111 -1.57 -4.87 32.69
CA ARG A 111 -1.55 -6.00 31.75
C ARG A 111 -1.81 -5.56 30.31
N ILE A 112 -2.64 -4.53 30.14
CA ILE A 112 -2.99 -4.00 28.83
C ILE A 112 -1.83 -3.19 28.27
N ALA A 113 -1.14 -2.41 29.10
CA ALA A 113 0.09 -1.74 28.69
C ALA A 113 1.14 -2.75 28.17
N HIS A 114 1.32 -3.89 28.85
CA HIS A 114 2.22 -4.95 28.38
C HIS A 114 1.74 -5.62 27.09
N LEU A 115 0.43 -5.83 26.92
CA LEU A 115 -0.13 -6.35 25.67
C LEU A 115 0.16 -5.41 24.49
N PHE A 116 -0.04 -4.11 24.65
CA PHE A 116 0.28 -3.11 23.62
C PHE A 116 1.78 -3.06 23.31
N ALA A 117 2.64 -3.18 24.32
CA ALA A 117 4.09 -3.30 24.11
C ALA A 117 4.44 -4.55 23.28
N GLY A 118 3.80 -5.69 23.57
CA GLY A 118 3.95 -6.92 22.79
C GLY A 118 3.45 -6.77 21.35
N LEU A 119 2.31 -6.11 21.14
CA LEU A 119 1.77 -5.82 19.82
C LEU A 119 2.70 -4.88 19.03
N ALA A 120 3.25 -3.85 19.67
CA ALA A 120 4.22 -2.95 19.06
C ALA A 120 5.51 -3.68 18.67
N ALA A 121 6.01 -4.59 19.52
CA ALA A 121 7.16 -5.42 19.22
C ALA A 121 6.89 -6.38 18.04
N ALA A 122 5.71 -7.00 17.98
CA ALA A 122 5.30 -7.85 16.87
C ALA A 122 5.19 -7.06 15.56
N ALA A 123 4.61 -5.86 15.59
CA ALA A 123 4.54 -4.97 14.43
C ALA A 123 5.93 -4.55 13.95
N ALA A 124 6.84 -4.19 14.86
CA ALA A 124 8.23 -3.90 14.53
C ALA A 124 8.93 -5.11 13.90
N GLY A 125 8.74 -6.30 14.46
CA GLY A 125 9.26 -7.55 13.90
C GLY A 125 8.75 -7.84 12.49
N LEU A 126 7.46 -7.59 12.23
CA LEU A 126 6.87 -7.74 10.90
C LEU A 126 7.47 -6.74 9.89
N LEU A 127 7.67 -5.48 10.30
CA LEU A 127 8.32 -4.47 9.47
C LEU A 127 9.76 -4.87 9.11
N ILE A 128 10.52 -5.34 10.10
CA ILE A 128 11.89 -5.85 9.89
C ILE A 128 11.85 -7.06 8.94
N ALA A 129 10.94 -8.01 9.13
CA ALA A 129 10.81 -9.17 8.27
C ALA A 129 10.50 -8.78 6.82
N MET A 130 9.65 -7.78 6.59
CA MET A 130 9.36 -7.26 5.27
C MET A 130 10.57 -6.55 4.65
N ALA A 131 11.31 -5.75 5.42
CA ALA A 131 12.54 -5.13 4.97
C ALA A 131 13.57 -6.17 4.54
N VAL A 132 13.76 -7.23 5.34
CA VAL A 132 14.65 -8.35 5.03
C VAL A 132 14.19 -9.10 3.78
N LYS A 133 12.88 -9.36 3.64
CA LYS A 133 12.30 -10.01 2.46
C LYS A 133 12.53 -9.20 1.18
N LEU A 134 12.44 -7.87 1.27
CA LEU A 134 12.69 -6.97 0.14
C LEU A 134 14.19 -6.85 -0.18
N LEU A 135 15.06 -6.91 0.84
CA LEU A 135 16.52 -6.92 0.66
C LEU A 135 17.04 -8.28 0.17
N TRP A 136 16.29 -9.37 0.41
CA TRP A 136 16.73 -10.73 0.10
C TRP A 136 17.14 -10.92 -1.37
N PRO A 137 16.37 -10.48 -2.40
CA PRO A 137 16.79 -10.59 -3.79
C PRO A 137 18.06 -9.80 -4.13
N LEU A 138 18.33 -8.72 -3.39
CA LEU A 138 19.45 -7.81 -3.65
C LEU A 138 20.81 -8.43 -3.30
N ARG A 139 20.84 -9.49 -2.48
CA ARG A 139 22.07 -10.23 -2.13
C ARG A 139 22.81 -10.82 -3.33
N ARG A 140 22.10 -11.04 -4.45
CA ARG A 140 22.69 -11.55 -5.69
C ARG A 140 23.39 -10.46 -6.51
N LYS A 141 23.27 -9.18 -6.11
CA LYS A 141 23.84 -8.02 -6.80
C LYS A 141 24.61 -7.16 -5.78
N PRO A 142 25.90 -7.45 -5.53
CA PRO A 142 26.67 -6.80 -4.46
C PRO A 142 26.74 -5.28 -4.62
N GLU A 143 26.81 -4.79 -5.87
CA GLU A 143 26.76 -3.37 -6.22
C GLU A 143 25.50 -2.68 -5.70
N ALA A 144 24.33 -3.28 -5.98
CA ALA A 144 23.04 -2.73 -5.61
C ALA A 144 22.81 -2.83 -4.09
N ALA A 145 23.32 -3.90 -3.46
CA ALA A 145 23.31 -4.05 -2.02
C ALA A 145 24.19 -2.99 -1.33
N ALA A 146 25.37 -2.68 -1.86
CA ALA A 146 26.25 -1.65 -1.34
C ALA A 146 25.60 -0.25 -1.42
N VAL A 147 24.99 0.09 -2.55
CA VAL A 147 24.27 1.37 -2.71
C VAL A 147 23.06 1.45 -1.77
N ALA A 148 22.28 0.38 -1.63
CA ALA A 148 21.14 0.34 -0.72
C ALA A 148 21.58 0.51 0.75
N LEU A 149 22.69 -0.11 1.15
CA LEU A 149 23.25 0.03 2.50
C LEU A 149 23.77 1.45 2.75
N LEU A 150 24.46 2.05 1.76
CA LEU A 150 24.93 3.43 1.82
C LEU A 150 23.78 4.43 1.95
N MET A 151 22.71 4.27 1.15
CA MET A 151 21.50 5.08 1.26
C MET A 151 20.86 4.93 2.64
N PHE A 152 20.75 3.69 3.14
CA PHE A 152 20.20 3.45 4.46
C PHE A 152 21.04 4.14 5.56
N ALA A 153 22.37 4.03 5.49
CA ALA A 153 23.27 4.68 6.44
C ALA A 153 23.17 6.21 6.38
N ALA A 154 23.12 6.78 5.18
CA ALA A 154 22.95 8.22 4.99
C ALA A 154 21.64 8.73 5.61
N ILE A 155 20.52 8.03 5.39
CA ILE A 155 19.22 8.43 5.94
C ILE A 155 19.17 8.20 7.46
N ALA A 156 19.63 7.05 7.94
CA ALA A 156 19.53 6.66 9.34
C ALA A 156 20.45 7.47 10.26
N PHE A 157 21.69 7.74 9.85
CA PHE A 157 22.68 8.42 10.68
C PHE A 157 22.77 9.91 10.40
N LEU A 158 22.67 10.32 9.13
CA LEU A 158 22.87 11.71 8.72
C LEU A 158 21.56 12.52 8.75
N ARG A 159 20.41 11.85 8.98
CA ARG A 159 19.05 12.43 8.97
C ARG A 159 18.78 13.35 7.78
N THR A 160 19.39 13.06 6.64
CA THR A 160 19.19 13.86 5.43
C THR A 160 17.75 13.69 4.94
N PRO A 161 17.11 14.75 4.42
CA PRO A 161 15.76 14.64 3.89
C PRO A 161 15.72 13.59 2.76
N LEU A 162 14.62 12.84 2.69
CA LEU A 162 14.47 11.71 1.75
C LEU A 162 14.67 12.14 0.29
N LEU A 163 14.11 13.28 -0.09
CA LEU A 163 14.16 13.84 -1.45
C LEU A 163 15.60 13.98 -2.00
N PRO A 164 16.51 14.76 -1.37
CA PRO A 164 17.87 14.90 -1.88
C PRO A 164 18.67 13.61 -1.85
N THR A 165 18.44 12.76 -0.84
CA THR A 165 19.14 11.47 -0.75
C THR A 165 18.76 10.56 -1.90
N MET A 166 17.47 10.49 -2.25
CA MET A 166 17.01 9.74 -3.42
C MET A 166 17.51 10.39 -4.72
N LEU A 167 17.49 11.71 -4.83
CA LEU A 167 17.90 12.41 -6.04
C LEU A 167 19.39 12.20 -6.39
N VAL A 168 20.26 12.04 -5.38
CA VAL A 168 21.69 11.79 -5.57
C VAL A 168 21.98 10.30 -5.76
N PHE A 169 21.44 9.43 -4.92
CA PHE A 169 21.80 8.01 -4.96
C PHE A 169 21.09 7.21 -6.05
N THR A 170 19.92 7.64 -6.51
CA THR A 170 19.19 6.97 -7.61
C THR A 170 19.99 6.99 -8.93
N PRO A 171 20.49 8.12 -9.45
CA PRO A 171 21.30 8.12 -10.66
C PRO A 171 22.62 7.38 -10.48
N ILE A 172 23.24 7.43 -9.30
CA ILE A 172 24.46 6.66 -8.99
C ILE A 172 24.16 5.15 -9.07
N SER A 173 23.05 4.69 -8.49
CA SER A 173 22.61 3.30 -8.56
C SER A 173 22.40 2.84 -10.00
N VAL A 174 21.73 3.66 -10.82
CA VAL A 174 21.49 3.36 -12.24
C VAL A 174 22.80 3.30 -13.03
N LEU A 175 23.74 4.22 -12.79
CA LEU A 175 25.05 4.22 -13.45
C LEU A 175 25.88 3.00 -13.08
N VAL A 176 25.90 2.62 -11.81
CA VAL A 176 26.61 1.43 -11.32
C VAL A 176 26.00 0.15 -11.91
N ALA A 177 24.66 0.04 -11.91
CA ALA A 177 23.95 -1.09 -12.50
C ALA A 177 24.18 -1.20 -14.02
N TRP A 178 24.26 -0.06 -14.73
CA TRP A 178 24.54 -0.03 -16.16
C TRP A 178 25.98 -0.44 -16.50
N LYS A 179 26.94 -0.12 -15.62
CA LYS A 179 28.36 -0.45 -15.81
C LYS A 179 28.69 -1.91 -15.52
N VAL A 180 27.91 -2.56 -14.64
CA VAL A 180 28.08 -3.97 -14.23
C VAL A 180 27.22 -4.92 -15.07
N GLY A 181 26.20 -4.40 -15.76
CA GLY A 181 25.37 -5.15 -16.71
C GLY A 181 25.93 -5.25 -18.14
N ARG A 182 27.12 -4.66 -18.39
CA ARG A 182 27.96 -4.92 -19.57
C ARG A 182 29.06 -5.90 -19.20
#